data_AF-A0A2R6IRU2-F1
#
_entry.id   AF-A0A2R6IRU2-F1
#
_cell.length_a   1.000
_cell.length_b   1.000
_cell.length_c   1.000
_cell.angle_alpha   90.00
_cell.angle_beta   90.00
_cell.angle_gamma   90.00
#
_symmetry.space_group_name_H-M   'P 1'
#
loop_
_entity.id
_entity.type
_entity.pdbx_description
1 polymer ?
#
loop_
_entity_poly.entity_id
_entity_poly.type
_entity_poly.pdbx_seq_one_letter_code
_entity_poly.pdbx_strand_id
1 'polypeptide(L)'
;MDEPTRSASRSNAALELVTLAGVVALLGALAIAIATPLAEHYEISVYGAFPAVFWVLLAGAYFLGEMVIFRSAQREGDPTWRPALYLVLLANATLISMPYIRGYPMYGRADALTHLGFARDISILGGVPVDNIYPSTHVLVRTLSYLTGTDLATFAVLVPIAFSGVYFGAMYFLLVHMYGSREEVLFRLPFVMLPVLGVAHVGVRPFDLSLLVVPLVFYLFVKGQRNPTPALRVTFVLATVAAILFHPLNGLFLVATFGFWGVARRIPLLRSERVTPTNVVSLTAVCFIAWYQNFASILIRFESVLAVLLGQREGSAPVEQYSETVNEASPPLVDLFQVWLFRFGVEFVVFSLGFGFLCLVLVFLYRDWYSVNSYVMLFAGLLVGFSFGGLFFLLFDFIVGMDRPFQYAKIGGVVLAGGVFYLVRQYVDFEPISPRTEIGFNAVIASVLLVLVLVSVFSFYPAPYGKSKNFQVTEQELEGTEWTAGNGTADDIRTIGINYHRFHDAHHGTVTERSLLDRGPPPAHFNYTTRRQLGQNYQEDTYLAVARLGRVVYPKTFPDYRRFWRFTPRDFDSLERDETVSRVYDNGDYDLYLVEGTASPTNTTTQNDASP
;
A
#
# COMPACT_ATOMS: atom_id res chain seq x y z
N MET A 1 -48.48 -6.77 29.31
CA MET A 1 -48.02 -6.58 27.92
C MET A 1 -46.84 -5.58 27.86
N ASP A 2 -45.88 -5.65 28.79
CA ASP A 2 -44.72 -4.72 28.89
C ASP A 2 -43.35 -5.38 28.64
N GLU A 3 -43.31 -6.62 28.12
CA GLU A 3 -42.06 -7.36 27.89
C GLU A 3 -41.24 -6.98 26.64
N PRO A 4 -41.82 -6.60 25.47
CA PRO A 4 -41.01 -6.40 24.27
C PRO A 4 -40.10 -5.15 24.34
N THR A 5 -40.47 -4.13 25.09
CA THR A 5 -39.68 -2.89 25.25
C THR A 5 -38.46 -3.09 26.16
N ARG A 6 -38.57 -3.95 27.18
CA ARG A 6 -37.46 -4.27 28.10
C ARG A 6 -36.37 -5.14 27.46
N SER A 7 -36.73 -6.05 26.53
CA SER A 7 -35.73 -6.90 25.85
C SER A 7 -34.91 -6.10 24.83
N ALA A 8 -35.55 -5.21 24.07
CA ALA A 8 -34.88 -4.31 23.12
C ALA A 8 -33.93 -3.33 23.84
N SER A 9 -34.37 -2.77 24.97
CA SER A 9 -33.56 -1.90 25.84
C SER A 9 -32.29 -2.60 26.36
N ARG A 10 -32.40 -3.83 26.88
CA ARG A 10 -31.25 -4.60 27.39
C ARG A 10 -30.26 -5.00 26.29
N SER A 11 -30.79 -5.28 25.10
CA SER A 11 -29.99 -5.69 23.94
C SER A 11 -29.11 -4.55 23.42
N ASN A 12 -29.63 -3.32 23.39
CA ASN A 12 -28.86 -2.13 23.00
C ASN A 12 -27.77 -1.80 24.02
N ALA A 13 -28.07 -1.92 25.32
CA ALA A 13 -27.08 -1.73 26.38
C ALA A 13 -25.86 -2.66 26.22
N ALA A 14 -26.04 -3.89 25.73
CA ALA A 14 -24.93 -4.81 25.47
C ALA A 14 -24.01 -4.34 24.32
N LEU A 15 -24.55 -3.81 23.22
CA LEU A 15 -23.73 -3.28 22.12
C LEU A 15 -23.06 -1.96 22.50
N GLU A 16 -23.72 -1.14 23.32
CA GLU A 16 -23.12 0.07 23.90
C GLU A 16 -21.92 -0.30 24.80
N LEU A 17 -22.05 -1.33 25.63
CA LEU A 17 -20.95 -1.85 26.45
C LEU A 17 -19.78 -2.38 25.60
N VAL A 18 -20.06 -3.11 24.52
CA VAL A 18 -19.02 -3.58 23.59
C VAL A 18 -18.33 -2.41 22.88
N THR A 19 -19.10 -1.40 22.47
CA THR A 19 -18.55 -0.17 21.87
C THR A 19 -17.65 0.56 22.86
N LEU A 20 -18.10 0.69 24.11
CA LEU A 20 -17.31 1.30 25.19
C LEU A 20 -16.02 0.52 25.46
N ALA A 21 -16.08 -0.82 25.48
CA ALA A 21 -14.88 -1.65 25.62
C ALA A 21 -13.89 -1.42 24.46
N GLY A 22 -14.39 -1.29 23.24
CA GLY A 22 -13.56 -0.93 22.07
C GLY A 22 -12.94 0.46 22.18
N VAL A 23 -13.69 1.47 22.66
CA VAL A 23 -13.16 2.81 22.93
C VAL A 23 -12.08 2.78 24.01
N VAL A 24 -12.30 2.05 25.11
CA VAL A 24 -11.30 1.88 26.17
C VAL A 24 -10.05 1.20 25.64
N ALA A 25 -10.20 0.18 24.78
CA ALA A 25 -9.06 -0.46 24.14
C ALA A 25 -8.26 0.52 23.27
N LEU A 26 -8.94 1.32 22.43
CA LEU A 26 -8.28 2.33 21.61
C LEU A 26 -7.58 3.40 22.45
N LEU A 27 -8.22 3.90 23.51
CA LEU A 27 -7.60 4.85 24.44
C LEU A 27 -6.37 4.25 25.13
N GLY A 28 -6.42 2.98 25.50
CA GLY A 28 -5.26 2.25 26.04
C GLY A 28 -4.11 2.16 25.02
N ALA A 29 -4.42 1.85 23.76
CA ALA A 29 -3.43 1.85 22.68
C ALA A 29 -2.82 3.25 22.49
N LEU A 30 -3.63 4.30 22.45
CA LEU A 30 -3.16 5.69 22.33
C LEU A 30 -2.32 6.14 23.53
N ALA A 31 -2.69 5.74 24.75
CA ALA A 31 -1.90 6.02 25.95
C ALA A 31 -0.51 5.36 25.87
N ILE A 32 -0.43 4.11 25.40
CA ILE A 32 0.86 3.45 25.15
C ILE A 32 1.64 4.19 24.06
N ALA A 33 0.98 4.60 22.98
CA ALA A 33 1.64 5.32 21.90
C ALA A 33 2.28 6.64 22.37
N ILE A 34 1.54 7.42 23.18
CA ILE A 34 2.03 8.68 23.77
C ILE A 34 3.16 8.44 24.78
N ALA A 35 3.08 7.35 25.54
CA ALA A 35 4.11 6.99 26.53
C ALA A 35 5.38 6.39 25.90
N THR A 36 5.33 6.00 24.62
CA THR A 36 6.48 5.45 23.89
C THR A 36 7.33 6.61 23.36
N PRO A 37 8.62 6.72 23.73
CA PRO A 37 9.50 7.78 23.23
C PRO A 37 9.62 7.76 21.71
N LEU A 38 9.96 8.91 21.09
CA LEU A 38 10.21 9.01 19.63
C LEU A 38 11.41 8.17 19.17
N ALA A 39 11.52 7.96 17.85
CA ALA A 39 12.52 7.04 17.31
C ALA A 39 13.87 7.72 17.30
N GLU A 40 14.82 7.17 18.07
CA GLU A 40 16.20 7.64 18.01
C GLU A 40 16.94 7.06 16.80
N HIS A 41 16.50 5.90 16.31
CA HIS A 41 17.18 5.14 15.26
C HIS A 41 16.20 4.38 14.37
N TYR A 42 16.67 3.93 13.21
CA TYR A 42 15.93 3.10 12.27
C TYR A 42 15.49 1.79 12.94
N GLU A 43 14.18 1.57 12.93
CA GLU A 43 13.59 0.31 13.36
C GLU A 43 13.20 -0.56 12.17
N ILE A 44 13.68 -1.80 12.16
CA ILE A 44 13.37 -2.77 11.09
C ILE A 44 11.87 -3.12 11.00
N SER A 45 11.10 -2.85 12.07
CA SER A 45 9.66 -3.11 12.15
C SER A 45 8.98 -2.17 13.14
N VAL A 46 7.92 -1.48 12.71
CA VAL A 46 7.03 -0.72 13.62
C VAL A 46 6.42 -1.63 14.68
N TYR A 47 6.15 -2.90 14.35
CA TYR A 47 5.55 -3.85 15.29
C TYR A 47 6.46 -4.17 16.47
N GLY A 48 7.78 -4.05 16.30
CA GLY A 48 8.76 -4.18 17.38
C GLY A 48 8.97 -2.90 18.19
N ALA A 49 8.47 -1.75 17.72
CA ALA A 49 8.63 -0.45 18.38
C ALA A 49 7.66 -0.26 19.55
N PHE A 50 6.52 -0.97 19.54
CA PHE A 50 5.49 -0.91 20.57
C PHE A 50 5.33 -2.26 21.27
N PRO A 51 4.99 -2.31 22.57
CA PRO A 51 4.75 -3.56 23.26
C PRO A 51 3.55 -4.30 22.64
N ALA A 52 3.53 -5.63 22.70
CA ALA A 52 2.48 -6.45 22.09
C ALA A 52 1.06 -6.05 22.54
N VAL A 53 0.90 -5.57 23.77
CA VAL A 53 -0.38 -5.07 24.31
C VAL A 53 -0.95 -3.93 23.46
N PHE A 54 -0.12 -3.03 22.92
CA PHE A 54 -0.57 -1.97 22.02
C PHE A 54 -1.33 -2.53 20.81
N TRP A 55 -0.72 -3.50 20.13
CA TRP A 55 -1.28 -4.11 18.93
C TRP A 55 -2.54 -4.94 19.22
N VAL A 56 -2.56 -5.65 20.37
CA VAL A 56 -3.75 -6.38 20.83
C VAL A 56 -4.92 -5.41 21.10
N LEU A 57 -4.65 -4.28 21.75
CA LEU A 57 -5.66 -3.26 22.03
C LEU A 57 -6.17 -2.59 20.73
N LEU A 58 -5.28 -2.26 19.80
CA LEU A 58 -5.63 -1.66 18.52
C LEU A 58 -6.46 -2.63 17.65
N ALA A 59 -5.99 -3.86 17.48
CA ALA A 59 -6.74 -4.91 16.75
C ALA A 59 -8.07 -5.24 17.46
N GLY A 60 -8.08 -5.22 18.79
CA GLY A 60 -9.30 -5.37 19.60
C GLY A 60 -10.30 -4.26 19.33
N ALA A 61 -9.88 -3.00 19.25
CA ALA A 61 -10.75 -1.86 18.93
C ALA A 61 -11.39 -2.00 17.55
N TYR A 62 -10.62 -2.41 16.53
CA TYR A 62 -11.15 -2.76 15.20
C TYR A 62 -12.21 -3.84 15.28
N PHE A 63 -11.84 -5.00 15.84
CA PHE A 63 -12.70 -6.16 15.90
C PHE A 63 -14.01 -5.87 16.64
N LEU A 64 -13.96 -5.20 17.79
CA LEU A 64 -15.15 -4.84 18.56
C LEU A 64 -16.04 -3.84 17.81
N GLY A 65 -15.45 -2.83 17.15
CA GLY A 65 -16.20 -1.89 16.32
C GLY A 65 -16.92 -2.58 15.15
N GLU A 66 -16.22 -3.44 14.43
CA GLU A 66 -16.79 -4.23 13.32
C GLU A 66 -17.88 -5.18 13.78
N MET A 67 -17.68 -5.85 14.92
CA MET A 67 -18.71 -6.71 15.54
C MET A 67 -19.96 -5.92 15.89
N VAL A 68 -19.84 -4.71 16.44
CA VAL A 68 -21.01 -3.88 16.75
C VAL A 68 -21.73 -3.46 15.48
N ILE A 69 -21.01 -3.00 14.44
CA ILE A 69 -21.60 -2.65 13.14
C ILE A 69 -22.41 -3.82 12.58
N PHE A 70 -21.80 -5.01 12.57
CA PHE A 70 -22.44 -6.23 12.09
C PHE A 70 -23.68 -6.63 12.91
N ARG A 71 -23.57 -6.65 14.25
CA ARG A 71 -24.70 -7.01 15.13
C ARG A 71 -25.82 -5.98 15.06
N SER A 72 -25.48 -4.73 14.81
CA SER A 72 -26.44 -3.66 14.56
C SER A 72 -27.17 -3.83 13.22
N ALA A 73 -26.56 -4.48 12.21
CA ALA A 73 -27.22 -4.83 10.95
C ALA A 73 -28.44 -5.73 11.18
N GLN A 74 -28.31 -6.64 12.15
CA GLN A 74 -29.32 -7.64 12.49
C GLN A 74 -30.47 -7.09 13.35
N ARG A 75 -30.42 -5.79 13.70
CA ARG A 75 -31.38 -5.12 14.58
C ARG A 75 -31.93 -3.89 13.89
N GLU A 76 -33.24 -3.86 13.71
CA GLU A 76 -33.91 -2.73 13.07
C GLU A 76 -33.77 -1.45 13.92
N GLY A 77 -33.44 -0.33 13.29
CA GLY A 77 -33.35 0.98 13.95
C GLY A 77 -32.20 1.18 14.94
N ASP A 78 -31.38 0.17 15.23
CA ASP A 78 -30.30 0.26 16.22
C ASP A 78 -29.25 1.33 15.83
N PRO A 79 -28.97 2.34 16.69
CA PRO A 79 -28.02 3.40 16.36
C PRO A 79 -26.56 3.06 16.67
N THR A 80 -26.26 1.95 17.36
CA THR A 80 -24.91 1.65 17.88
C THR A 80 -23.83 1.46 16.82
N TRP A 81 -24.19 1.14 15.57
CA TRP A 81 -23.23 1.11 14.45
C TRP A 81 -22.54 2.46 14.19
N ARG A 82 -23.15 3.59 14.56
CA ARG A 82 -22.56 4.93 14.33
C ARG A 82 -21.33 5.18 15.21
N PRO A 83 -21.42 5.11 16.56
CA PRO A 83 -20.22 5.21 17.40
C PRO A 83 -19.21 4.10 17.10
N ALA A 84 -19.64 2.89 16.73
CA ALA A 84 -18.74 1.83 16.31
C ALA A 84 -18.00 2.15 15.00
N LEU A 85 -18.66 2.79 14.03
CA LEU A 85 -18.00 3.28 12.81
C LEU A 85 -16.94 4.33 13.14
N TYR A 86 -17.23 5.28 14.04
CA TYR A 86 -16.22 6.25 14.48
C TYR A 86 -15.03 5.55 15.18
N LEU A 87 -15.28 4.52 15.98
CA LEU A 87 -14.23 3.73 16.60
C LEU A 87 -13.30 3.08 15.56
N VAL A 88 -13.85 2.45 14.51
CA VAL A 88 -13.05 1.85 13.42
C VAL A 88 -12.27 2.92 12.65
N LEU A 89 -12.88 4.07 12.36
CA LEU A 89 -12.20 5.19 11.69
C LEU A 89 -11.06 5.79 12.52
N LEU A 90 -11.21 5.88 13.85
CA LEU A 90 -10.15 6.35 14.74
C LEU A 90 -9.04 5.29 14.89
N ALA A 91 -9.38 4.00 14.86
CA ALA A 91 -8.39 2.93 14.79
C ALA A 91 -7.58 3.02 13.47
N ASN A 92 -8.23 3.30 12.33
CA ASN A 92 -7.56 3.60 11.06
C ASN A 92 -6.65 4.81 11.16
N ALA A 93 -7.13 5.91 11.73
CA ALA A 93 -6.32 7.11 11.89
C ALA A 93 -5.07 6.81 12.73
N THR A 94 -5.20 6.01 13.79
CA THR A 94 -4.08 5.58 14.64
C THR A 94 -3.11 4.70 13.85
N LEU A 95 -3.60 3.65 13.19
CA LEU A 95 -2.78 2.71 12.44
C LEU A 95 -2.03 3.39 11.30
N ILE A 96 -2.68 4.24 10.50
CA ILE A 96 -2.09 4.90 9.34
C ILE A 96 -1.06 5.95 9.78
N SER A 97 -1.30 6.63 10.90
CA SER A 97 -0.42 7.69 11.39
C SER A 97 0.79 7.18 12.17
N MET A 98 1.02 5.87 12.25
CA MET A 98 2.12 5.32 13.07
C MET A 98 3.51 5.88 12.73
N PRO A 99 3.92 6.06 11.46
CA PRO A 99 5.21 6.69 11.13
C PRO A 99 5.34 8.09 11.72
N TYR A 100 4.26 8.88 11.66
CA TYR A 100 4.21 10.23 12.22
C TYR A 100 4.28 10.20 13.75
N ILE A 101 3.46 9.36 14.39
CA ILE A 101 3.45 9.17 15.85
C ILE A 101 4.84 8.75 16.35
N ARG A 102 5.53 7.92 15.57
CA ARG A 102 6.86 7.40 15.90
C ARG A 102 7.97 8.44 15.69
N GLY A 103 7.68 9.55 15.00
CA GLY A 103 8.59 10.67 14.80
C GLY A 103 9.41 10.62 13.51
N TYR A 104 9.04 9.78 12.54
CA TYR A 104 9.77 9.72 11.28
C TYR A 104 9.39 10.88 10.35
N PRO A 105 10.37 11.60 9.76
CA PRO A 105 10.11 12.70 8.83
C PRO A 105 9.41 12.24 7.56
N MET A 106 9.63 10.99 7.15
CA MET A 106 9.04 10.44 5.94
C MET A 106 8.80 8.93 6.03
N TYR A 107 7.74 8.49 5.37
CA TYR A 107 7.50 7.08 5.09
C TYR A 107 7.64 6.79 3.60
N GLY A 108 8.63 5.96 3.24
CA GLY A 108 8.93 5.59 1.85
C GLY A 108 10.35 5.94 1.43
N ARG A 109 11.31 5.07 1.71
CA ARG A 109 12.73 5.25 1.36
C ARG A 109 13.13 4.99 -0.11
N ALA A 110 12.16 4.89 -1.01
CA ALA A 110 12.37 4.61 -2.44
C ALA A 110 11.82 5.78 -3.27
N ASP A 111 10.90 5.52 -4.21
CA ASP A 111 10.35 6.54 -5.11
C ASP A 111 9.78 7.78 -4.42
N ALA A 112 9.24 7.63 -3.22
CA ALA A 112 8.65 8.76 -2.49
C ALA A 112 9.65 9.90 -2.24
N LEU A 113 10.93 9.59 -1.99
CA LEU A 113 12.00 10.60 -1.82
C LEU A 113 12.24 11.40 -3.12
N THR A 114 12.31 10.72 -4.27
CA THR A 114 12.43 11.38 -5.57
C THR A 114 11.18 12.21 -5.90
N HIS A 115 9.98 11.76 -5.52
CA HIS A 115 8.75 12.56 -5.65
C HIS A 115 8.78 13.84 -4.80
N LEU A 116 9.44 13.80 -3.64
CA LEU A 116 9.71 15.00 -2.86
C LEU A 116 10.67 15.95 -3.60
N GLY A 117 11.70 15.39 -4.24
CA GLY A 117 12.61 16.12 -5.11
C GLY A 117 11.88 16.85 -6.24
N PHE A 118 10.95 16.18 -6.94
CA PHE A 118 10.14 16.84 -7.97
C PHE A 118 9.24 17.96 -7.43
N ALA A 119 8.74 17.83 -6.19
CA ALA A 119 8.01 18.92 -5.54
C ALA A 119 8.94 20.10 -5.20
N ARG A 120 10.20 19.82 -4.87
CA ARG A 120 11.23 20.83 -4.61
C ARG A 120 11.64 21.56 -5.89
N ASP A 121 11.78 20.85 -7.01
CA ASP A 121 12.14 21.39 -8.32
C ASP A 121 11.20 22.52 -8.77
N ILE A 122 9.92 22.45 -8.39
CA ILE A 122 8.94 23.52 -8.67
C ILE A 122 9.42 24.88 -8.11
N SER A 123 10.11 24.86 -6.98
CA SER A 123 10.68 26.06 -6.35
C SER A 123 11.95 26.52 -7.03
N ILE A 124 12.79 25.55 -7.42
CA ILE A 124 14.09 25.79 -8.03
C ILE A 124 13.90 26.42 -9.42
N LEU A 125 12.95 25.90 -10.20
CA LEU A 125 12.67 26.34 -11.56
C LEU A 125 11.60 27.43 -11.66
N GLY A 126 10.85 27.70 -10.59
CA GLY A 126 9.72 28.63 -10.61
C GLY A 126 8.50 28.12 -11.38
N GLY A 127 8.42 26.83 -11.70
CA GLY A 127 7.35 26.21 -12.48
C GLY A 127 7.44 24.68 -12.49
N VAL A 128 6.41 24.02 -13.03
CA VAL A 128 6.38 22.56 -13.13
C VAL A 128 7.35 22.11 -14.25
N PRO A 129 8.29 21.19 -13.97
CA PRO A 129 9.17 20.64 -15.01
C PRO A 129 8.38 20.00 -16.17
N VAL A 130 8.85 20.17 -17.41
CA VAL A 130 8.13 19.69 -18.62
C VAL A 130 8.05 18.17 -18.69
N ASP A 131 9.06 17.48 -18.14
CA ASP A 131 9.17 16.03 -18.07
C ASP A 131 8.47 15.41 -16.86
N ASN A 132 7.90 16.23 -15.97
CA ASN A 132 7.14 15.76 -14.82
C ASN A 132 5.79 15.17 -15.25
N ILE A 133 5.76 13.85 -15.37
CA ILE A 133 4.59 13.07 -15.76
C ILE A 133 3.50 12.96 -14.66
N TYR A 134 3.78 13.43 -13.43
CA TYR A 134 2.89 13.34 -12.26
C TYR A 134 2.71 14.69 -11.55
N PRO A 135 2.35 15.78 -12.26
CA PRO A 135 2.43 17.11 -11.68
C PRO A 135 1.45 17.33 -10.54
N SER A 136 0.31 16.63 -10.51
CA SER A 136 -0.72 16.82 -9.48
C SER A 136 -0.21 16.54 -8.06
N THR A 137 0.59 15.48 -7.86
CA THR A 137 1.18 15.18 -6.54
C THR A 137 2.15 16.27 -6.12
N HIS A 138 3.08 16.61 -7.00
CA HIS A 138 4.18 17.51 -6.68
C HIS A 138 3.68 18.94 -6.45
N VAL A 139 2.74 19.41 -7.29
CA VAL A 139 2.07 20.71 -7.12
C VAL A 139 1.27 20.73 -5.82
N LEU A 140 0.47 19.70 -5.52
CA LEU A 140 -0.33 19.66 -4.29
C LEU A 140 0.56 19.77 -3.03
N VAL A 141 1.57 18.91 -2.92
CA VAL A 141 2.48 18.89 -1.77
C VAL A 141 3.21 20.23 -1.66
N ARG A 142 3.69 20.79 -2.79
CA ARG A 142 4.39 22.08 -2.77
C ARG A 142 3.50 23.26 -2.42
N THR A 143 2.28 23.32 -2.96
CA THR A 143 1.32 24.39 -2.65
C THR A 143 0.96 24.38 -1.17
N LEU A 144 0.73 23.21 -0.56
CA LEU A 144 0.46 23.11 0.88
C LEU A 144 1.65 23.61 1.72
N SER A 145 2.87 23.24 1.33
CA SER A 145 4.10 23.74 1.94
C SER A 145 4.19 25.28 1.87
N TYR A 146 3.92 25.89 0.70
CA TYR A 146 3.93 27.34 0.57
C TYR A 146 2.85 28.04 1.39
N LEU A 147 1.62 27.51 1.41
CA LEU A 147 0.50 28.14 2.11
C LEU A 147 0.67 28.16 3.63
N THR A 148 1.39 27.18 4.17
CA THR A 148 1.54 26.97 5.62
C THR A 148 2.93 27.32 6.15
N GLY A 149 3.92 27.46 5.27
CA GLY A 149 5.34 27.59 5.67
C GLY A 149 5.93 26.32 6.28
N THR A 150 5.22 25.18 6.22
CA THR A 150 5.68 23.90 6.78
C THR A 150 6.54 23.15 5.76
N ASP A 151 7.48 22.35 6.25
CA ASP A 151 8.38 21.56 5.42
C ASP A 151 7.64 20.55 4.50
N LEU A 152 8.26 20.28 3.35
CA LEU A 152 7.77 19.36 2.33
C LEU A 152 7.61 17.92 2.86
N ALA A 153 8.55 17.43 3.67
CA ALA A 153 8.53 16.08 4.22
C ALA A 153 7.32 15.86 5.14
N THR A 154 6.94 16.87 5.92
CA THR A 154 5.72 16.81 6.74
C THR A 154 4.48 16.57 5.87
N PHE A 155 4.34 17.27 4.75
CA PHE A 155 3.22 17.03 3.83
C PHE A 155 3.31 15.70 3.08
N ALA A 156 4.52 15.16 2.87
CA ALA A 156 4.68 13.81 2.36
C ALA A 156 4.05 12.75 3.29
N VAL A 157 3.93 13.02 4.58
CA VAL A 157 3.23 12.13 5.53
C VAL A 157 1.75 12.48 5.67
N LEU A 158 1.41 13.79 5.74
CA LEU A 158 0.02 14.22 5.98
C LEU A 158 -0.91 14.04 4.78
N VAL A 159 -0.41 14.19 3.55
CA VAL A 159 -1.24 14.08 2.33
C VAL A 159 -1.83 12.66 2.18
N PRO A 160 -1.06 11.55 2.29
CA PRO A 160 -1.62 10.20 2.28
C PRO A 160 -2.68 9.95 3.37
N ILE A 161 -2.51 10.52 4.57
CA ILE A 161 -3.48 10.42 5.67
C ILE A 161 -4.81 11.10 5.27
N ALA A 162 -4.74 12.32 4.72
CA ALA A 162 -5.93 13.03 4.25
C ALA A 162 -6.64 12.27 3.11
N PHE A 163 -5.88 11.72 2.16
CA PHE A 163 -6.42 10.92 1.06
C PHE A 163 -7.05 9.60 1.56
N SER A 164 -6.53 9.02 2.63
CA SER A 164 -7.14 7.87 3.29
C SER A 164 -8.50 8.22 3.90
N GLY A 165 -8.65 9.42 4.47
CA GLY A 165 -9.96 9.94 4.90
C GLY A 165 -10.95 10.06 3.74
N VAL A 166 -10.50 10.57 2.59
CA VAL A 166 -11.31 10.63 1.35
C VAL A 166 -11.71 9.22 0.90
N TYR A 167 -10.77 8.27 0.91
CA TYR A 167 -11.02 6.86 0.57
C TYR A 167 -12.13 6.25 1.44
N PHE A 168 -12.02 6.32 2.77
CA PHE A 168 -13.01 5.72 3.67
C PHE A 168 -14.37 6.42 3.58
N GLY A 169 -14.38 7.75 3.52
CA GLY A 169 -15.62 8.51 3.32
C GLY A 169 -16.32 8.14 2.02
N ALA A 170 -15.56 8.06 0.91
CA ALA A 170 -16.10 7.67 -0.38
C ALA A 170 -16.60 6.22 -0.38
N MET A 171 -15.90 5.28 0.26
CA MET A 171 -16.35 3.89 0.40
C MET A 171 -17.68 3.80 1.18
N TYR A 172 -17.83 4.54 2.29
CA TYR A 172 -19.10 4.61 3.02
C TYR A 172 -20.25 5.11 2.11
N PHE A 173 -20.05 6.26 1.46
CA PHE A 173 -21.09 6.84 0.62
C PHE A 173 -21.39 5.98 -0.61
N LEU A 174 -20.38 5.31 -1.17
CA LEU A 174 -20.55 4.34 -2.25
C LEU A 174 -21.50 3.21 -1.83
N LEU A 175 -21.27 2.58 -0.67
CA LEU A 175 -22.15 1.51 -0.19
C LEU A 175 -23.60 1.98 -0.02
N VAL A 176 -23.82 3.13 0.61
CA VAL A 176 -25.15 3.72 0.84
C VAL A 176 -25.87 4.02 -0.49
N HIS A 177 -25.14 4.35 -1.55
CA HIS A 177 -25.73 4.62 -2.87
C HIS A 177 -25.81 3.39 -3.76
N MET A 178 -25.13 2.30 -3.44
CA MET A 178 -25.26 1.03 -4.14
C MET A 178 -26.45 0.21 -3.61
N TYR A 179 -26.57 0.14 -2.29
CA TYR A 179 -27.50 -0.74 -1.59
C TYR A 179 -28.61 0.06 -0.90
N GLY A 180 -29.86 -0.38 -1.05
CA GLY A 180 -31.04 0.37 -0.60
C GLY A 180 -31.44 0.09 0.85
N SER A 181 -31.05 -1.06 1.42
CA SER A 181 -31.39 -1.44 2.78
C SER A 181 -30.26 -1.15 3.76
N ARG A 182 -30.61 -0.66 4.96
CA ARG A 182 -29.65 -0.44 6.05
C ARG A 182 -28.90 -1.73 6.39
N GLU A 183 -29.62 -2.85 6.47
CA GLU A 183 -29.03 -4.15 6.77
C GLU A 183 -27.94 -4.50 5.75
N GLU A 184 -28.25 -4.41 4.45
CA GLU A 184 -27.29 -4.77 3.39
C GLU A 184 -26.01 -3.92 3.43
N VAL A 185 -26.14 -2.62 3.72
CA VAL A 185 -25.01 -1.71 3.92
C VAL A 185 -24.18 -2.13 5.13
N LEU A 186 -24.81 -2.38 6.28
CA LEU A 186 -24.09 -2.71 7.52
C LEU A 186 -23.45 -4.10 7.50
N PHE A 187 -23.93 -5.02 6.67
CA PHE A 187 -23.25 -6.30 6.40
C PHE A 187 -21.91 -6.10 5.65
N ARG A 188 -21.80 -5.05 4.83
CA ARG A 188 -20.60 -4.77 4.01
C ARG A 188 -19.68 -3.73 4.63
N LEU A 189 -20.22 -2.88 5.50
CA LEU A 189 -19.50 -1.77 6.11
C LEU A 189 -18.20 -2.18 6.84
N PRO A 190 -18.15 -3.28 7.62
CA PRO A 190 -16.90 -3.73 8.26
C PRO A 190 -15.76 -3.95 7.26
N PHE A 191 -16.04 -4.57 6.12
CA PHE A 191 -15.03 -4.95 5.13
C PHE A 191 -14.44 -3.74 4.39
N VAL A 192 -15.26 -2.76 4.03
CA VAL A 192 -14.79 -1.55 3.32
C VAL A 192 -14.08 -0.55 4.23
N MET A 193 -14.28 -0.67 5.55
CA MET A 193 -13.66 0.20 6.55
C MET A 193 -12.30 -0.31 7.01
N LEU A 194 -11.86 -1.48 6.56
CA LEU A 194 -10.49 -1.94 6.79
C LEU A 194 -9.51 -1.34 5.76
N PRO A 195 -8.27 -1.05 6.17
CA PRO A 195 -7.28 -0.41 5.31
C PRO A 195 -6.60 -1.44 4.37
N VAL A 196 -7.40 -2.13 3.57
CA VAL A 196 -6.95 -3.27 2.74
C VAL A 196 -5.95 -2.90 1.64
N LEU A 197 -5.77 -1.60 1.35
CA LEU A 197 -4.77 -1.13 0.39
C LEU A 197 -3.36 -1.03 1.01
N GLY A 198 -3.22 -1.25 2.33
CA GLY A 198 -1.95 -1.33 3.04
C GLY A 198 -1.12 -0.05 2.89
N VAL A 199 0.13 -0.19 2.43
CA VAL A 199 1.08 0.93 2.31
C VAL A 199 0.62 2.07 1.42
N ALA A 200 -0.41 1.88 0.56
CA ALA A 200 -0.99 2.97 -0.21
C ALA A 200 -1.58 4.09 0.68
N HIS A 201 -2.00 3.75 1.90
CA HIS A 201 -2.54 4.71 2.87
C HIS A 201 -1.48 5.63 3.50
N VAL A 202 -0.19 5.31 3.37
CA VAL A 202 0.92 6.03 4.00
C VAL A 202 1.95 6.58 3.01
N GLY A 203 1.93 6.13 1.75
CA GLY A 203 2.90 6.54 0.74
C GLY A 203 2.47 7.77 -0.07
N VAL A 204 3.35 8.76 -0.21
CA VAL A 204 3.17 9.92 -1.13
C VAL A 204 3.54 9.60 -2.58
N ARG A 205 3.34 8.35 -3.01
CA ARG A 205 3.56 7.99 -4.41
C ARG A 205 2.34 8.42 -5.24
N PRO A 206 2.51 9.02 -6.43
CA PRO A 206 1.38 9.46 -7.26
C PRO A 206 0.38 8.34 -7.59
N PHE A 207 0.86 7.10 -7.77
CA PHE A 207 0.00 5.93 -7.92
C PHE A 207 -0.91 5.71 -6.70
N ASP A 208 -0.36 5.79 -5.48
CA ASP A 208 -1.10 5.51 -4.25
C ASP A 208 -2.15 6.59 -4.00
N LEU A 209 -1.79 7.87 -4.17
CA LEU A 209 -2.74 8.98 -4.03
C LEU A 209 -3.86 8.91 -5.07
N SER A 210 -3.53 8.60 -6.32
CA SER A 210 -4.52 8.35 -7.36
C SER A 210 -5.47 7.21 -6.98
N LEU A 211 -4.93 6.10 -6.46
CA LEU A 211 -5.69 4.92 -6.04
C LEU A 211 -6.67 5.24 -4.90
N LEU A 212 -6.25 6.04 -3.91
CA LEU A 212 -7.11 6.46 -2.80
C LEU A 212 -8.29 7.35 -3.24
N VAL A 213 -8.18 8.02 -4.40
CA VAL A 213 -9.27 8.81 -5.01
C VAL A 213 -10.24 7.94 -5.83
N VAL A 214 -9.87 6.72 -6.21
CA VAL A 214 -10.70 5.86 -7.07
C VAL A 214 -12.10 5.59 -6.47
N PRO A 215 -12.27 5.28 -5.17
CA PRO A 215 -13.61 5.13 -4.60
C PRO A 215 -14.47 6.39 -4.68
N LEU A 216 -13.87 7.59 -4.62
CA LEU A 216 -14.58 8.86 -4.81
C LEU A 216 -15.14 8.95 -6.23
N VAL A 217 -14.35 8.55 -7.25
CA VAL A 217 -14.79 8.47 -8.65
C VAL A 217 -15.98 7.52 -8.77
N PHE A 218 -15.92 6.34 -8.15
CA PHE A 218 -17.02 5.37 -8.19
C PHE A 218 -18.27 5.85 -7.45
N TYR A 219 -18.12 6.44 -6.26
CA TYR A 219 -19.24 7.02 -5.53
C TYR A 219 -19.96 8.10 -6.36
N LEU A 220 -19.20 9.05 -6.91
CA LEU A 220 -19.76 10.14 -7.72
C LEU A 220 -20.43 9.61 -8.98
N PHE A 221 -19.85 8.57 -9.59
CA PHE A 221 -20.46 7.87 -10.73
C PHE A 221 -21.79 7.23 -10.36
N VAL A 222 -21.82 6.36 -9.34
CA VAL A 222 -23.05 5.65 -8.91
C VAL A 222 -24.13 6.66 -8.51
N LYS A 223 -23.78 7.67 -7.70
CA LYS A 223 -24.71 8.73 -7.30
C LYS A 223 -25.21 9.52 -8.51
N GLY A 224 -24.32 9.86 -9.44
CA GLY A 224 -24.64 10.65 -10.64
C GLY A 224 -25.55 9.93 -11.62
N GLN A 225 -25.45 8.60 -11.67
CA GLN A 225 -26.32 7.77 -12.51
C GLN A 225 -27.73 7.60 -11.93
N ARG A 226 -27.87 7.66 -10.60
CA ARG A 226 -29.18 7.61 -9.91
C ARG A 226 -29.86 8.98 -9.81
N ASN A 227 -29.09 10.02 -9.48
CA ASN A 227 -29.57 11.38 -9.23
C ASN A 227 -28.73 12.40 -10.02
N PRO A 228 -28.94 12.51 -11.34
CA PRO A 228 -28.10 13.36 -12.20
C PRO A 228 -28.36 14.85 -11.92
N THR A 229 -27.36 15.54 -11.37
CA THR A 229 -27.32 17.01 -11.34
C THR A 229 -26.08 17.52 -12.06
N PRO A 230 -26.11 18.74 -12.65
CA PRO A 230 -24.94 19.32 -13.29
C PRO A 230 -23.73 19.40 -12.35
N ALA A 231 -23.95 19.84 -11.11
CA ALA A 231 -22.91 19.93 -10.10
C ALA A 231 -22.23 18.56 -9.85
N LEU A 232 -23.02 17.50 -9.66
CA LEU A 232 -22.49 16.16 -9.43
C LEU A 232 -21.72 15.62 -10.63
N ARG A 233 -22.19 15.89 -11.86
CA ARG A 233 -21.48 15.50 -13.09
C ARG A 233 -20.17 16.24 -13.25
N VAL A 234 -20.13 17.54 -12.94
CA VAL A 234 -18.89 18.33 -12.94
C VAL A 234 -17.92 17.78 -11.89
N THR A 235 -18.38 17.53 -10.66
CA THR A 235 -17.53 16.93 -9.61
C THR A 235 -17.00 15.56 -10.03
N PHE A 236 -17.83 14.71 -10.64
CA PHE A 236 -17.40 13.42 -11.19
C PHE A 236 -16.31 13.57 -12.25
N VAL A 237 -16.47 14.49 -13.21
CA VAL A 237 -15.47 14.77 -14.25
C VAL A 237 -14.17 15.24 -13.61
N LEU A 238 -14.23 16.20 -12.68
CA LEU A 238 -13.05 16.71 -11.98
C LEU A 238 -12.32 15.62 -11.19
N ALA A 239 -13.04 14.77 -10.46
CA ALA A 239 -12.44 13.67 -9.71
C ALA A 239 -11.80 12.63 -10.65
N THR A 240 -12.44 12.34 -11.79
CA THR A 240 -11.92 11.40 -12.80
C THR A 240 -10.65 11.95 -13.45
N VAL A 241 -10.67 13.22 -13.87
CA VAL A 241 -9.49 13.89 -14.44
C VAL A 241 -8.37 13.95 -13.41
N ALA A 242 -8.66 14.33 -12.16
CA ALA A 242 -7.65 14.33 -11.09
C ALA A 242 -7.01 12.94 -10.92
N ALA A 243 -7.80 11.88 -10.79
CA ALA A 243 -7.29 10.52 -10.65
C ALA A 243 -6.37 10.11 -11.81
N ILE A 244 -6.72 10.50 -13.04
CA ILE A 244 -5.89 10.28 -14.25
C ILE A 244 -4.58 11.07 -14.15
N LEU A 245 -4.63 12.37 -13.83
CA LEU A 245 -3.44 13.24 -13.80
C LEU A 245 -2.45 12.87 -12.68
N PHE A 246 -2.94 12.28 -11.58
CA PHE A 246 -2.05 11.73 -10.56
C PHE A 246 -1.22 10.57 -11.10
N HIS A 247 -1.80 9.63 -11.88
CA HIS A 247 -1.04 8.49 -12.37
C HIS A 247 -1.63 7.82 -13.63
N PRO A 248 -0.81 7.50 -14.66
CA PRO A 248 -1.26 6.92 -15.93
C PRO A 248 -1.83 5.53 -15.75
N LEU A 249 -1.20 4.68 -14.94
CA LEU A 249 -1.66 3.30 -14.76
C LEU A 249 -3.08 3.25 -14.17
N ASN A 250 -3.40 4.12 -13.21
CA ASN A 250 -4.76 4.20 -12.66
C ASN A 250 -5.74 4.81 -13.67
N GLY A 251 -5.28 5.75 -14.50
CA GLY A 251 -6.07 6.22 -15.64
C GLY A 251 -6.44 5.09 -16.60
N LEU A 252 -5.48 4.24 -16.97
CA LEU A 252 -5.73 3.04 -17.79
C LEU A 252 -6.66 2.04 -17.09
N PHE A 253 -6.47 1.83 -15.79
CA PHE A 253 -7.35 0.97 -15.00
C PHE A 253 -8.78 1.52 -14.87
N LEU A 254 -8.96 2.86 -14.81
CA LEU A 254 -10.28 3.50 -14.88
C LEU A 254 -10.93 3.30 -16.26
N VAL A 255 -10.17 3.42 -17.35
CA VAL A 255 -10.66 3.12 -18.71
C VAL A 255 -11.14 1.67 -18.80
N ALA A 256 -10.33 0.71 -18.34
CA ALA A 256 -10.69 -0.71 -18.31
C ALA A 256 -11.94 -0.97 -17.45
N THR A 257 -11.97 -0.38 -16.25
CA THR A 257 -13.10 -0.46 -15.30
C THR A 257 -14.41 0.00 -15.92
N PHE A 258 -14.45 1.20 -16.50
CA PHE A 258 -15.66 1.71 -17.15
C PHE A 258 -15.97 0.95 -18.45
N GLY A 259 -14.96 0.39 -19.12
CA GLY A 259 -15.11 -0.55 -20.21
C GLY A 259 -15.87 -1.81 -19.79
N PHE A 260 -15.49 -2.45 -18.68
CA PHE A 260 -16.20 -3.60 -18.11
C PHE A 260 -17.67 -3.27 -17.84
N TRP A 261 -17.94 -2.12 -17.23
CA TRP A 261 -19.32 -1.67 -17.00
C TRP A 261 -20.08 -1.39 -18.30
N GLY A 262 -19.43 -0.77 -19.29
CA GLY A 262 -19.99 -0.52 -20.61
C GLY A 262 -20.42 -1.81 -21.31
N VAL A 263 -19.60 -2.86 -21.23
CA VAL A 263 -19.90 -4.21 -21.73
C VAL A 263 -21.02 -4.84 -20.92
N ALA A 264 -20.96 -4.81 -19.59
CA ALA A 264 -21.96 -5.39 -18.69
C ALA A 264 -23.37 -4.85 -18.98
N ARG A 265 -23.50 -3.55 -19.29
CA ARG A 265 -24.79 -2.94 -19.65
C ARG A 265 -25.40 -3.44 -20.96
N ARG A 266 -24.61 -4.06 -21.83
CA ARG A 266 -25.12 -4.61 -23.09
C ARG A 266 -25.73 -6.00 -22.90
N ILE A 267 -25.39 -6.70 -21.82
CA ILE A 267 -25.86 -8.05 -21.50
C ILE A 267 -27.36 -8.00 -21.13
N PRO A 268 -28.26 -8.66 -21.90
CA PRO A 268 -29.71 -8.57 -21.71
C PRO A 268 -30.20 -8.96 -20.31
N LEU A 269 -29.59 -9.98 -19.69
CA LEU A 269 -29.92 -10.45 -18.34
C LEU A 269 -29.69 -9.40 -17.24
N LEU A 270 -28.95 -8.32 -17.53
CA LEU A 270 -28.52 -7.30 -16.57
C LEU A 270 -29.18 -5.93 -16.83
N ARG A 271 -30.17 -5.86 -17.73
CA ARG A 271 -30.79 -4.60 -18.21
C ARG A 271 -31.89 -4.03 -17.32
N SER A 272 -32.00 -4.45 -16.06
CA SER A 272 -33.13 -4.06 -15.19
C SER A 272 -33.10 -2.61 -14.72
N GLU A 273 -31.96 -1.90 -14.80
CA GLU A 273 -31.84 -0.54 -14.27
C GLU A 273 -31.94 0.55 -15.34
N ARG A 274 -32.74 1.59 -15.04
CA ARG A 274 -32.68 2.87 -15.77
C ARG A 274 -31.38 3.57 -15.40
N VAL A 275 -30.50 3.69 -16.38
CA VAL A 275 -29.19 4.32 -16.23
C VAL A 275 -29.13 5.56 -17.10
N THR A 276 -28.74 6.69 -16.54
CA THR A 276 -28.65 7.94 -17.32
C THR A 276 -27.60 7.82 -18.43
N PRO A 277 -27.86 8.40 -19.62
CA PRO A 277 -26.86 8.45 -20.68
C PRO A 277 -25.55 9.05 -20.18
N THR A 278 -24.45 8.37 -20.47
CA THR A 278 -23.10 8.77 -20.07
C THR A 278 -22.09 8.25 -21.09
N ASN A 279 -21.04 9.02 -21.34
CA ASN A 279 -19.91 8.66 -22.20
C ASN A 279 -18.65 8.43 -21.37
N VAL A 280 -18.80 7.84 -20.17
CA VAL A 280 -17.71 7.70 -19.19
C VAL A 280 -16.48 6.96 -19.73
N VAL A 281 -16.67 5.95 -20.60
CA VAL A 281 -15.56 5.25 -21.27
C VAL A 281 -14.80 6.20 -22.19
N SER A 282 -15.51 6.94 -23.05
CA SER A 282 -14.90 7.91 -23.95
C SER A 282 -14.25 9.07 -23.19
N LEU A 283 -14.88 9.57 -22.13
CA LEU A 283 -14.33 10.60 -21.25
C LEU A 283 -12.99 10.16 -20.66
N THR A 284 -12.96 8.99 -20.02
CA THR A 284 -11.74 8.46 -19.38
C THR A 284 -10.65 8.19 -20.40
N ALA A 285 -11.00 7.59 -21.55
CA ALA A 285 -10.05 7.30 -22.62
C ALA A 285 -9.46 8.58 -23.25
N VAL A 286 -10.31 9.57 -23.54
CA VAL A 286 -9.87 10.86 -24.12
C VAL A 286 -9.01 11.62 -23.12
N CYS A 287 -9.40 11.71 -21.85
CA CYS A 287 -8.58 12.37 -20.83
C CYS A 287 -7.22 11.67 -20.66
N PHE A 288 -7.20 10.34 -20.64
CA PHE A 288 -5.97 9.55 -20.56
C PHE A 288 -5.05 9.83 -21.76
N ILE A 289 -5.56 9.68 -22.98
CA ILE A 289 -4.79 9.87 -24.21
C ILE A 289 -4.33 11.32 -24.32
N ALA A 290 -5.23 12.29 -24.14
CA ALA A 290 -4.95 13.70 -24.29
C ALA A 290 -3.81 14.18 -23.40
N TRP A 291 -3.68 13.62 -22.20
CA TRP A 291 -2.59 13.93 -21.29
C TRP A 291 -1.33 13.13 -21.60
N TYR A 292 -1.42 11.80 -21.58
CA TYR A 292 -0.24 10.94 -21.52
C TYR A 292 0.46 10.72 -22.87
N GLN A 293 -0.19 11.02 -24.00
CA GLN A 293 0.46 10.96 -25.31
C GLN A 293 1.61 11.98 -25.46
N ASN A 294 1.63 13.02 -24.61
CA ASN A 294 2.66 14.08 -24.69
C ASN A 294 3.99 13.70 -24.03
N PHE A 295 4.07 12.56 -23.34
CA PHE A 295 5.26 12.17 -22.58
C PHE A 295 5.97 10.98 -23.22
N ALA A 296 7.14 11.23 -23.79
CA ALA A 296 7.97 10.20 -24.43
C ALA A 296 8.27 9.03 -23.48
N SER A 297 8.51 9.31 -22.20
CA SER A 297 8.75 8.28 -21.18
C SER A 297 7.57 7.33 -20.98
N ILE A 298 6.33 7.77 -21.24
CA ILE A 298 5.15 6.90 -21.19
C ILE A 298 5.03 6.09 -22.47
N LEU A 299 5.28 6.70 -23.63
CA LEU A 299 5.27 6.00 -24.92
C LEU A 299 6.28 4.85 -24.94
N ILE A 300 7.49 5.07 -24.44
CA ILE A 300 8.54 4.03 -24.31
C ILE A 300 8.08 2.88 -23.40
N ARG A 301 7.36 3.18 -22.31
CA ARG A 301 6.81 2.14 -21.42
C ARG A 301 5.74 1.31 -22.12
N PHE A 302 4.88 1.92 -22.93
CA PHE A 302 3.90 1.20 -23.75
C PHE A 302 4.57 0.33 -24.82
N GLU A 303 5.59 0.86 -25.49
CA GLU A 303 6.40 0.10 -26.44
C GLU A 303 7.05 -1.12 -25.77
N SER A 304 7.62 -0.95 -24.57
CA SER A 304 8.18 -2.06 -23.81
C SER A 304 7.14 -3.14 -23.48
N VAL A 305 5.90 -2.76 -23.13
CA VAL A 305 4.82 -3.73 -22.88
C VAL A 305 4.48 -4.48 -24.17
N LEU A 306 4.36 -3.79 -25.30
CA LEU A 306 4.09 -4.42 -26.59
C LEU A 306 5.22 -5.36 -27.03
N ALA A 307 6.47 -4.95 -26.85
CA ALA A 307 7.63 -5.77 -27.18
C ALA A 307 7.63 -7.09 -26.38
N VAL A 308 7.30 -7.06 -25.09
CA VAL A 308 7.15 -8.28 -24.26
C VAL A 308 6.00 -9.15 -24.77
N LEU A 309 4.83 -8.57 -25.07
CA LEU A 309 3.67 -9.32 -25.57
C LEU A 309 3.90 -9.95 -26.96
N LEU A 310 4.71 -9.31 -27.80
CA LEU A 310 5.07 -9.79 -29.13
C LEU A 310 6.29 -10.73 -29.11
N GLY A 311 6.87 -11.02 -27.94
CA GLY A 311 8.06 -11.86 -27.81
C GLY A 311 9.33 -11.23 -28.39
N GLN A 312 9.37 -9.91 -28.52
CA GLN A 312 10.52 -9.15 -29.04
C GLN A 312 11.54 -8.78 -27.95
N ARG A 313 11.16 -8.92 -26.67
CA ARG A 313 12.02 -8.66 -25.52
C ARG A 313 12.05 -9.89 -24.64
N GLU A 314 13.23 -10.45 -24.44
CA GLU A 314 13.48 -11.52 -23.48
C GLU A 314 13.78 -10.91 -22.11
N GLY A 315 13.14 -11.43 -21.07
CA GLY A 315 13.27 -11.02 -19.67
C GLY A 315 12.64 -12.08 -18.78
N SER A 316 13.08 -12.17 -17.52
CA SER A 316 12.55 -13.17 -16.59
C SER A 316 11.25 -12.67 -15.97
N ALA A 317 10.18 -13.45 -16.15
CA ALA A 317 8.91 -13.13 -15.54
C ALA A 317 9.03 -13.15 -14.00
N PRO A 318 8.25 -12.36 -13.25
CA PRO A 318 8.34 -12.35 -11.79
C PRO A 318 8.14 -13.73 -11.15
N VAL A 319 7.30 -14.59 -11.76
CA VAL A 319 7.13 -15.98 -11.31
C VAL A 319 8.41 -16.82 -11.42
N GLU A 320 9.22 -16.58 -12.45
CA GLU A 320 10.50 -17.28 -12.68
C GLU A 320 11.51 -16.83 -11.62
N GLN A 321 11.60 -15.53 -11.35
CA GLN A 321 12.46 -14.97 -10.30
C GLN A 321 12.11 -15.53 -8.91
N TYR A 322 10.82 -15.66 -8.60
CA TYR A 322 10.38 -16.30 -7.36
C TYR A 322 10.73 -17.79 -7.33
N SER A 323 10.54 -18.51 -8.44
CA SER A 323 10.90 -19.92 -8.57
C SER A 323 12.40 -20.13 -8.36
N GLU A 324 13.25 -19.33 -9.01
CA GLU A 324 14.70 -19.34 -8.86
C GLU A 324 15.10 -19.09 -7.40
N THR A 325 14.56 -18.04 -6.77
CA THR A 325 14.82 -17.72 -5.36
C THR A 325 14.44 -18.88 -4.43
N VAL A 326 13.28 -19.51 -4.67
CA VAL A 326 12.82 -20.65 -3.85
C VAL A 326 13.68 -21.89 -4.08
N ASN A 327 14.07 -22.16 -5.33
CA ASN A 327 14.92 -23.31 -5.66
C ASN A 327 16.33 -23.14 -5.06
N GLU A 328 16.92 -21.96 -5.20
CA GLU A 328 18.24 -21.65 -4.66
C GLU A 328 18.24 -21.67 -3.13
N ALA A 329 17.30 -20.96 -2.50
CA ALA A 329 17.24 -20.87 -1.06
C ALA A 329 16.79 -22.17 -0.40
N SER A 330 15.96 -22.97 -1.09
CA SER A 330 15.27 -24.16 -0.58
C SER A 330 14.64 -23.92 0.80
N PRO A 331 13.75 -22.90 0.94
CA PRO A 331 13.19 -22.52 2.23
C PRO A 331 12.23 -23.61 2.76
N PRO A 332 12.12 -23.79 4.08
CA PRO A 332 11.10 -24.67 4.65
C PRO A 332 9.69 -24.12 4.36
N LEU A 333 8.70 -25.02 4.29
CA LEU A 333 7.31 -24.65 3.97
C LEU A 333 6.72 -23.61 4.93
N VAL A 334 7.17 -23.60 6.19
CA VAL A 334 6.73 -22.61 7.19
C VAL A 334 7.09 -21.18 6.78
N ASP A 335 8.25 -20.97 6.17
CA ASP A 335 8.70 -19.65 5.70
C ASP A 335 7.90 -19.20 4.49
N LEU A 336 7.59 -20.12 3.57
CA LEU A 336 6.72 -19.85 2.42
C LEU A 336 5.30 -19.48 2.87
N PHE A 337 4.75 -20.22 3.84
CA PHE A 337 3.46 -19.91 4.43
C PHE A 337 3.46 -18.54 5.13
N GLN A 338 4.54 -18.21 5.85
CA GLN A 338 4.68 -16.92 6.53
C GLN A 338 4.69 -15.76 5.52
N VAL A 339 5.50 -15.87 4.45
CA VAL A 339 5.52 -14.89 3.35
C VAL A 339 4.14 -14.76 2.72
N TRP A 340 3.48 -15.88 2.40
CA TRP A 340 2.14 -15.88 1.82
C TRP A 340 1.12 -15.17 2.73
N LEU A 341 1.10 -15.51 4.02
CA LEU A 341 0.16 -14.94 4.98
C LEU A 341 0.32 -13.43 5.12
N PHE A 342 1.56 -12.94 5.25
CA PHE A 342 1.82 -11.52 5.51
C PHE A 342 2.00 -10.66 4.26
N ARG A 343 2.12 -11.26 3.06
CA ARG A 343 2.13 -10.49 1.80
C ARG A 343 0.82 -10.57 1.02
N PHE A 344 0.08 -11.67 1.14
CA PHE A 344 -1.12 -11.95 0.34
C PHE A 344 -2.34 -12.34 1.18
N GLY A 345 -2.26 -12.36 2.52
CA GLY A 345 -3.36 -12.78 3.38
C GLY A 345 -4.61 -11.91 3.23
N VAL A 346 -4.44 -10.59 3.07
CA VAL A 346 -5.54 -9.65 2.84
C VAL A 346 -6.21 -9.94 1.50
N GLU A 347 -5.42 -10.03 0.42
CA GLU A 347 -5.87 -10.38 -0.93
C GLU A 347 -6.62 -11.72 -0.90
N PHE A 348 -6.07 -12.74 -0.26
CA PHE A 348 -6.67 -14.07 -0.17
C PHE A 348 -8.05 -14.02 0.47
N VAL A 349 -8.20 -13.38 1.64
CA VAL A 349 -9.50 -13.30 2.32
C VAL A 349 -10.49 -12.48 1.52
N VAL A 350 -10.08 -11.29 1.05
CA VAL A 350 -10.96 -10.37 0.29
C VAL A 350 -11.40 -10.99 -1.03
N PHE A 351 -10.49 -11.62 -1.77
CA PHE A 351 -10.83 -12.28 -3.04
C PHE A 351 -11.68 -13.50 -2.79
N SER A 352 -11.39 -14.32 -1.78
CA SER A 352 -12.22 -15.49 -1.45
C SER A 352 -13.66 -15.10 -1.12
N LEU A 353 -13.86 -14.03 -0.34
CA LEU A 353 -15.20 -13.51 -0.03
C LEU A 353 -15.87 -12.92 -1.28
N GLY A 354 -15.14 -12.14 -2.07
CA GLY A 354 -15.66 -11.55 -3.30
C GLY A 354 -16.08 -12.61 -4.33
N PHE A 355 -15.23 -13.60 -4.60
CA PHE A 355 -15.54 -14.72 -5.49
C PHE A 355 -16.64 -15.61 -4.93
N GLY A 356 -16.64 -15.87 -3.61
CA GLY A 356 -17.73 -16.56 -2.93
C GLY A 356 -19.08 -15.85 -3.13
N PHE A 357 -19.10 -14.52 -3.06
CA PHE A 357 -20.29 -13.72 -3.36
C PHE A 357 -20.74 -13.90 -4.81
N LEU A 358 -19.80 -13.84 -5.76
CA LEU A 358 -20.11 -14.05 -7.18
C LEU A 358 -20.67 -15.45 -7.44
N CYS A 359 -20.11 -16.49 -6.81
CA CYS A 359 -20.64 -17.85 -6.89
C CYS A 359 -22.09 -17.93 -6.36
N LEU A 360 -22.38 -17.32 -5.21
CA LEU A 360 -23.74 -17.28 -4.67
C LEU A 360 -24.70 -16.52 -5.57
N VAL A 361 -24.27 -15.38 -6.11
CA VAL A 361 -25.05 -14.59 -7.07
C VAL A 361 -25.39 -15.41 -8.31
N LEU A 362 -24.42 -16.17 -8.87
CA LEU A 362 -24.67 -17.05 -10.01
C LEU A 362 -25.70 -18.14 -9.69
N VAL A 363 -25.60 -18.77 -8.52
CA VAL A 363 -26.57 -19.78 -8.06
C VAL A 363 -27.97 -19.19 -7.88
N PHE A 364 -28.06 -17.99 -7.31
CA PHE A 364 -29.35 -17.34 -7.06
C PHE A 364 -29.96 -16.69 -8.30
N LEU A 365 -29.15 -16.25 -9.25
CA LEU A 365 -29.61 -15.87 -10.59
C LEU A 365 -30.18 -17.07 -11.33
N TYR A 366 -29.52 -18.24 -11.28
CA TYR A 366 -30.03 -19.47 -11.88
C TYR A 366 -31.36 -19.93 -11.27
N ARG A 367 -31.65 -19.56 -10.02
CA ARG A 367 -32.91 -19.86 -9.32
C ARG A 367 -33.95 -18.74 -9.39
N ASP A 368 -33.69 -17.66 -10.12
CA ASP A 368 -34.53 -16.45 -10.18
C ASP A 368 -34.80 -15.80 -8.80
N TRP A 369 -33.91 -16.00 -7.83
CA TRP A 369 -34.04 -15.48 -6.47
C TRP A 369 -33.41 -14.09 -6.29
N TYR A 370 -32.47 -13.73 -7.16
CA TYR A 370 -31.69 -12.50 -7.05
C TYR A 370 -31.64 -11.76 -8.38
N SER A 371 -31.63 -10.43 -8.33
CA SER A 371 -31.44 -9.59 -9.50
C SER A 371 -30.15 -8.80 -9.37
N VAL A 372 -29.29 -8.88 -10.39
CA VAL A 372 -28.01 -8.18 -10.38
C VAL A 372 -28.15 -6.83 -11.06
N ASN A 373 -27.66 -5.80 -10.40
CA ASN A 373 -27.57 -4.47 -10.97
C ASN A 373 -26.23 -4.21 -11.67
N SER A 374 -26.20 -3.17 -12.51
CA SER A 374 -25.02 -2.83 -13.31
C SER A 374 -23.81 -2.42 -12.45
N TYR A 375 -24.02 -1.95 -11.22
CA TYR A 375 -22.96 -1.56 -10.31
C TYR A 375 -22.30 -2.76 -9.63
N VAL A 376 -23.07 -3.79 -9.23
CA VAL A 376 -22.51 -5.06 -8.76
C VAL A 376 -21.61 -5.68 -9.84
N MET A 377 -22.01 -5.57 -11.11
CA MET A 377 -21.19 -6.03 -12.24
C MET A 377 -19.93 -5.19 -12.48
N LEU A 378 -19.97 -3.88 -12.19
CA LEU A 378 -18.76 -3.05 -12.19
C LEU A 378 -17.74 -3.61 -11.19
N PHE A 379 -18.14 -3.83 -9.94
CA PHE A 379 -17.23 -4.33 -8.91
C PHE A 379 -16.85 -5.80 -9.10
N ALA A 380 -17.74 -6.61 -9.70
CA ALA A 380 -17.39 -7.96 -10.16
C ALA A 380 -16.33 -7.91 -11.27
N GLY A 381 -16.46 -6.98 -12.22
CA GLY A 381 -15.47 -6.72 -13.25
C GLY A 381 -14.13 -6.26 -12.67
N LEU A 382 -14.15 -5.44 -11.61
CA LEU A 382 -12.94 -5.08 -10.87
C LEU A 382 -12.26 -6.32 -10.27
N LEU A 383 -13.01 -7.10 -9.49
CA LEU A 383 -12.49 -8.27 -8.82
C LEU A 383 -11.94 -9.28 -9.82
N VAL A 384 -12.74 -9.69 -10.81
CA VAL A 384 -12.37 -10.69 -11.81
C VAL A 384 -11.27 -10.14 -12.72
N GLY A 385 -11.52 -9.00 -13.39
CA GLY A 385 -10.62 -8.45 -14.40
C GLY A 385 -9.23 -8.14 -13.84
N PHE A 386 -9.14 -7.54 -12.65
CA PHE A 386 -7.85 -7.18 -12.09
C PHE A 386 -7.19 -8.29 -11.24
N SER A 387 -7.92 -9.29 -10.73
CA SER A 387 -7.26 -10.47 -10.14
C SER A 387 -6.59 -11.31 -11.23
N PHE A 388 -7.30 -11.60 -12.33
CA PHE A 388 -6.67 -12.26 -13.49
C PHE A 388 -5.63 -11.35 -14.16
N GLY A 389 -5.84 -10.04 -14.18
CA GLY A 389 -4.84 -9.07 -14.63
C GLY A 389 -3.55 -9.08 -13.78
N GLY A 390 -3.66 -9.25 -12.46
CA GLY A 390 -2.49 -9.42 -11.61
C GLY A 390 -1.77 -10.76 -11.83
N LEU A 391 -2.51 -11.85 -12.04
CA LEU A 391 -1.91 -13.12 -12.47
C LEU A 391 -1.20 -12.99 -13.81
N PHE A 392 -1.78 -12.23 -14.75
CA PHE A 392 -1.14 -11.92 -16.01
C PHE A 392 0.17 -11.14 -15.79
N PHE A 393 0.20 -10.15 -14.90
CA PHE A 393 1.43 -9.40 -14.58
C PHE A 393 2.48 -10.22 -13.83
N LEU A 394 2.08 -11.33 -13.20
CA LEU A 394 3.00 -12.29 -12.58
C LEU A 394 3.71 -13.18 -13.61
N LEU A 395 3.04 -13.44 -14.74
CA LEU A 395 3.50 -14.35 -15.81
C LEU A 395 4.30 -13.65 -16.91
N PHE A 396 4.32 -12.32 -16.94
CA PHE A 396 5.02 -11.53 -17.96
C PHE A 396 5.95 -10.50 -17.31
N ASP A 397 7.13 -10.27 -17.91
CA ASP A 397 8.10 -9.27 -17.46
C ASP A 397 7.66 -7.84 -17.83
N PHE A 398 6.59 -7.37 -17.18
CA PHE A 398 6.18 -5.99 -17.28
C PHE A 398 6.98 -5.11 -16.33
N ILE A 399 7.13 -3.84 -16.71
CA ILE A 399 7.77 -2.80 -15.89
C ILE A 399 7.04 -2.51 -14.56
N VAL A 400 5.86 -3.09 -14.34
CA VAL A 400 5.05 -2.95 -13.13
C VAL A 400 4.59 -4.32 -12.65
N GLY A 401 4.66 -4.53 -11.33
CA GLY A 401 4.33 -5.81 -10.70
C GLY A 401 2.83 -6.08 -10.56
N MET A 402 2.51 -7.33 -10.22
CA MET A 402 1.13 -7.81 -9.97
C MET A 402 0.41 -7.10 -8.83
N ASP A 403 1.14 -6.44 -7.92
CA ASP A 403 0.57 -5.71 -6.80
C ASP A 403 -0.36 -4.58 -7.28
N ARG A 404 -0.04 -3.94 -8.41
CA ARG A 404 -0.79 -2.79 -8.95
C ARG A 404 -2.22 -3.14 -9.34
N PRO A 405 -2.50 -4.12 -10.23
CA PRO A 405 -3.87 -4.53 -10.53
C PRO A 405 -4.57 -5.12 -9.30
N PHE A 406 -3.89 -5.86 -8.43
CA PHE A 406 -4.50 -6.39 -7.21
C PHE A 406 -5.12 -5.31 -6.31
N GLN A 407 -4.63 -4.07 -6.32
CA GLN A 407 -5.27 -2.97 -5.59
C GLN A 407 -6.70 -2.68 -6.09
N TYR A 408 -6.95 -2.70 -7.41
CA TYR A 408 -8.31 -2.54 -7.96
C TYR A 408 -9.18 -3.76 -7.68
N ALA A 409 -8.60 -4.97 -7.77
CA ALA A 409 -9.29 -6.19 -7.39
C ALA A 409 -9.71 -6.17 -5.92
N LYS A 410 -8.88 -5.61 -5.02
CA LYS A 410 -9.22 -5.42 -3.59
C LYS A 410 -10.39 -4.47 -3.40
N ILE A 411 -10.41 -3.32 -4.08
CA ILE A 411 -11.57 -2.40 -4.05
C ILE A 411 -12.85 -3.13 -4.49
N GLY A 412 -12.78 -3.90 -5.58
CA GLY A 412 -13.89 -4.76 -6.02
C GLY A 412 -14.31 -5.78 -4.96
N GLY A 413 -13.34 -6.52 -4.42
CA GLY A 413 -13.57 -7.58 -3.45
C GLY A 413 -14.19 -7.07 -2.15
N VAL A 414 -13.70 -5.98 -1.56
CA VAL A 414 -14.24 -5.48 -0.28
C VAL A 414 -15.65 -4.94 -0.38
N VAL A 415 -16.01 -4.30 -1.52
CA VAL A 415 -17.38 -3.84 -1.77
C VAL A 415 -18.35 -5.02 -1.85
N LEU A 416 -17.90 -6.17 -2.36
CA LEU A 416 -18.70 -7.39 -2.51
C LEU A 416 -18.67 -8.32 -1.28
N ALA A 417 -17.62 -8.28 -0.47
CA ALA A 417 -17.31 -9.29 0.56
C ALA A 417 -18.46 -9.57 1.55
N GLY A 418 -19.02 -8.52 2.16
CA GLY A 418 -20.13 -8.67 3.11
C GLY A 418 -21.44 -9.19 2.48
N GLY A 419 -21.53 -9.17 1.15
CA GLY A 419 -22.65 -9.71 0.40
C GLY A 419 -22.84 -11.21 0.59
N VAL A 420 -21.77 -11.99 0.82
CA VAL A 420 -21.87 -13.43 1.09
C VAL A 420 -22.79 -13.68 2.28
N PHE A 421 -22.50 -13.00 3.38
CA PHE A 421 -23.23 -13.18 4.64
C PHE A 421 -24.64 -12.60 4.56
N TYR A 422 -24.80 -11.46 3.90
CA TYR A 422 -26.12 -10.87 3.67
C TYR A 422 -27.03 -11.82 2.87
N LEU A 423 -26.53 -12.37 1.76
CA LEU A 423 -27.29 -13.30 0.91
C LEU A 423 -27.61 -14.61 1.63
N VAL A 424 -26.66 -15.18 2.37
CA VAL A 424 -26.93 -16.37 3.19
C VAL A 424 -28.02 -16.09 4.20
N ARG A 425 -27.98 -14.95 4.89
CA ARG A 425 -29.02 -14.56 5.86
C ARG A 425 -30.39 -14.38 5.23
N GLN A 426 -30.45 -13.77 4.05
CA GLN A 426 -31.72 -13.45 3.39
C GLN A 426 -32.42 -14.69 2.80
N TYR A 427 -31.65 -15.66 2.28
CA TYR A 427 -32.19 -16.77 1.49
C TYR A 427 -32.08 -18.14 2.16
N VAL A 428 -31.34 -18.25 3.26
CA VAL A 428 -31.37 -19.45 4.12
C VAL A 428 -32.33 -19.17 5.25
N ASP A 429 -33.41 -19.95 5.32
CA ASP A 429 -34.37 -19.84 6.41
C ASP A 429 -33.74 -20.39 7.71
N PHE A 430 -33.48 -19.51 8.67
CA PHE A 430 -32.96 -19.89 9.98
C PHE A 430 -34.08 -20.23 10.98
N GLU A 431 -35.35 -19.93 10.70
CA GLU A 431 -36.46 -20.24 11.62
C GLU A 431 -36.66 -21.75 11.90
N PRO A 432 -36.55 -22.66 10.91
CA PRO A 432 -36.58 -24.10 11.19
C PRO A 432 -35.28 -24.63 11.81
N ILE A 433 -34.24 -23.80 11.92
CA ILE A 433 -32.90 -24.23 12.31
C ILE A 433 -32.57 -23.71 13.72
N SER A 434 -32.27 -24.65 14.63
CA SER A 434 -32.05 -24.39 16.06
C SER A 434 -31.19 -23.14 16.37
N PRO A 435 -31.33 -22.51 17.56
CA PRO A 435 -30.49 -21.37 18.00
C PRO A 435 -28.98 -21.57 17.84
N ARG A 436 -28.51 -22.83 17.79
CA ARG A 436 -27.11 -23.19 17.53
C ARG A 436 -26.62 -22.74 16.15
N THR A 437 -27.49 -22.70 15.14
CA THR A 437 -27.11 -22.31 13.78
C THR A 437 -26.94 -20.80 13.65
N GLU A 438 -27.79 -20.00 14.29
CA GLU A 438 -27.60 -18.55 14.34
C GLU A 438 -26.30 -18.20 15.09
N ILE A 439 -26.02 -18.89 16.20
CA ILE A 439 -24.74 -18.75 16.93
C ILE A 439 -23.57 -19.13 16.01
N GLY A 440 -23.67 -20.25 15.29
CA GLY A 440 -22.65 -20.69 14.35
C GLY A 440 -22.40 -19.69 13.21
N PHE A 441 -23.46 -19.14 12.61
CA PHE A 441 -23.36 -18.12 11.57
C PHE A 441 -22.65 -16.86 12.07
N ASN A 442 -23.05 -16.36 13.24
CA ASN A 442 -22.39 -15.20 13.87
C ASN A 442 -20.93 -15.51 14.22
N ALA A 443 -20.62 -16.72 14.69
CA ALA A 443 -19.26 -17.15 15.00
C ALA A 443 -18.36 -17.24 13.75
N VAL A 444 -18.90 -17.69 12.61
CA VAL A 444 -18.17 -17.70 11.33
C VAL A 444 -17.82 -16.27 10.91
N ILE A 445 -18.77 -15.35 10.98
CA ILE A 445 -18.53 -13.94 10.62
C ILE A 445 -17.54 -13.29 11.57
N ALA A 446 -17.68 -13.52 12.87
CA ALA A 446 -16.71 -13.08 13.87
C ALA A 446 -15.31 -13.63 13.57
N SER A 447 -15.19 -14.90 13.18
CA SER A 447 -13.90 -15.50 12.83
C SER A 447 -13.30 -14.87 11.57
N VAL A 448 -14.11 -14.65 10.53
CA VAL A 448 -13.67 -14.01 9.28
C VAL A 448 -13.23 -12.57 9.53
N LEU A 449 -14.00 -11.79 10.27
CA LEU A 449 -13.65 -10.41 10.62
C LEU A 449 -12.41 -10.36 11.50
N LEU A 450 -12.28 -11.25 12.50
CA LEU A 450 -11.07 -11.34 13.31
C LEU A 450 -9.84 -11.67 12.46
N VAL A 451 -9.92 -12.68 11.58
CA VAL A 451 -8.82 -13.01 10.67
C VAL A 451 -8.47 -11.82 9.78
N LEU A 452 -9.47 -11.16 9.19
CA LEU A 452 -9.26 -10.02 8.30
C LEU A 452 -8.64 -8.82 9.03
N VAL A 453 -9.09 -8.51 10.26
CA VAL A 453 -8.49 -7.50 11.13
C VAL A 453 -7.03 -7.85 11.43
N LEU A 454 -6.76 -9.09 11.84
CA LEU A 454 -5.41 -9.52 12.19
C LEU A 454 -4.47 -9.42 10.99
N VAL A 455 -4.86 -9.95 9.81
CA VAL A 455 -4.00 -9.82 8.63
C VAL A 455 -3.87 -8.36 8.21
N SER A 456 -4.95 -7.57 8.24
CA SER A 456 -4.91 -6.16 7.82
C SER A 456 -4.04 -5.30 8.75
N VAL A 457 -4.08 -5.52 10.06
CA VAL A 457 -3.25 -4.79 11.05
C VAL A 457 -1.80 -5.26 10.99
N PHE A 458 -1.55 -6.57 11.00
CA PHE A 458 -0.20 -7.13 11.06
C PHE A 458 0.47 -7.30 9.70
N SER A 459 -0.18 -7.00 8.58
CA SER A 459 0.46 -6.89 7.26
C SER A 459 0.49 -5.45 6.73
N PHE A 460 0.00 -4.47 7.49
CA PHE A 460 -0.08 -3.07 7.05
C PHE A 460 1.31 -2.49 6.76
N TYR A 461 2.23 -2.63 7.72
CA TYR A 461 3.61 -2.21 7.59
C TYR A 461 4.50 -3.40 7.19
N PRO A 462 5.44 -3.24 6.26
CA PRO A 462 6.41 -4.27 5.96
C PRO A 462 7.28 -4.59 7.18
N ALA A 463 7.54 -5.88 7.41
CA ALA A 463 8.25 -6.35 8.59
C ALA A 463 9.01 -7.67 8.32
N PRO A 464 9.95 -8.06 9.22
CA PRO A 464 10.76 -9.26 9.06
C PRO A 464 10.00 -10.56 8.86
N TYR A 465 8.84 -10.73 9.51
CA TYR A 465 8.02 -11.94 9.34
C TYR A 465 7.46 -12.08 7.91
N GLY A 466 7.23 -10.99 7.18
CA GLY A 466 6.89 -11.00 5.75
C GLY A 466 8.12 -11.06 4.84
N LYS A 467 9.29 -11.40 5.41
CA LYS A 467 10.62 -11.32 4.79
C LYS A 467 10.83 -9.96 4.11
N SER A 468 10.53 -8.88 4.83
CA SER A 468 10.66 -7.50 4.35
C SER A 468 11.26 -6.60 5.44
N LYS A 469 11.47 -5.33 5.08
CA LYS A 469 12.02 -4.28 5.92
C LYS A 469 11.07 -3.10 5.94
N ASN A 470 10.98 -2.41 7.07
CA ASN A 470 10.17 -1.20 7.17
C ASN A 470 10.69 -0.07 6.26
N PHE A 471 9.79 0.78 5.77
CA PHE A 471 10.09 1.79 4.75
C PHE A 471 10.28 3.21 5.27
N GLN A 472 10.18 3.40 6.58
CA GLN A 472 10.48 4.69 7.22
C GLN A 472 11.92 5.15 6.96
N VAL A 473 12.06 6.48 6.91
CA VAL A 473 13.30 7.21 6.71
C VAL A 473 13.58 8.00 7.98
N THR A 474 14.79 7.89 8.52
CA THR A 474 15.22 8.62 9.73
C THR A 474 15.80 9.98 9.39
N GLU A 475 15.75 10.93 10.34
CA GLU A 475 16.40 12.24 10.19
C GLU A 475 17.91 12.07 9.96
N GLN A 476 18.55 11.14 10.66
CA GLN A 476 19.98 10.87 10.53
C GLN A 476 20.39 10.40 9.12
N GLU A 477 19.55 9.62 8.44
CA GLU A 477 19.80 9.20 7.06
C GLU A 477 19.69 10.39 6.08
N LEU A 478 18.77 11.33 6.34
CA LEU A 478 18.60 12.57 5.59
C LEU A 478 19.79 13.52 5.82
N GLU A 479 20.06 13.87 7.07
CA GLU A 479 21.20 14.71 7.49
C GLU A 479 22.54 14.17 7.02
N GLY A 480 22.77 12.86 7.16
CA GLY A 480 24.02 12.22 6.73
C GLY A 480 24.20 12.27 5.21
N THR A 481 23.12 12.12 4.44
CA THR A 481 23.19 12.25 2.99
C THR A 481 23.41 13.70 2.56
N GLU A 482 22.74 14.66 3.19
CA GLU A 482 22.94 16.10 2.94
C GLU A 482 24.39 16.52 3.26
N TRP A 483 24.93 16.06 4.41
CA TRP A 483 26.32 16.31 4.77
C TRP A 483 27.28 15.74 3.73
N THR A 484 27.02 14.51 3.27
CA THR A 484 27.83 13.83 2.24
C THR A 484 27.84 14.60 0.92
N ALA A 485 26.69 15.10 0.49
CA ALA A 485 26.59 15.89 -0.74
C ALA A 485 27.38 17.21 -0.66
N GLY A 486 27.41 17.86 0.51
CA GLY A 486 28.08 19.15 0.72
C GLY A 486 29.57 19.08 1.07
N ASN A 487 30.07 17.93 1.55
CA ASN A 487 31.44 17.79 2.07
C ASN A 487 32.26 16.69 1.39
N GLY A 488 31.71 16.03 0.36
CA GLY A 488 32.39 14.96 -0.37
C GLY A 488 33.60 15.48 -1.18
N THR A 489 34.73 14.80 -1.07
CA THR A 489 35.97 15.07 -1.83
C THR A 489 36.31 14.01 -2.89
N ALA A 490 35.72 12.81 -2.80
CA ALA A 490 35.83 11.77 -3.82
C ALA A 490 34.70 11.92 -4.85
N ASP A 491 34.87 11.35 -6.04
CA ASP A 491 33.88 11.44 -7.13
C ASP A 491 32.83 10.30 -7.10
N ASP A 492 33.18 9.18 -6.46
CA ASP A 492 32.36 7.96 -6.43
C ASP A 492 31.85 7.65 -5.03
N ILE A 493 30.62 7.10 -4.96
CA ILE A 493 30.03 6.57 -3.72
C ILE A 493 29.46 5.17 -3.91
N ARG A 494 29.71 4.30 -2.95
CA ARG A 494 29.09 2.98 -2.78
C ARG A 494 28.12 3.04 -1.60
N THR A 495 27.01 2.31 -1.69
CA THR A 495 25.94 2.42 -0.68
C THR A 495 25.49 1.06 -0.14
N ILE A 496 25.25 0.98 1.17
CA ILE A 496 24.62 -0.18 1.81
C ILE A 496 23.45 0.30 2.67
N GLY A 497 22.26 -0.23 2.40
CA GLY A 497 21.04 0.10 3.17
C GLY A 497 20.42 1.44 2.78
N ILE A 498 21.14 2.35 2.16
CA ILE A 498 20.66 3.64 1.65
C ILE A 498 20.76 3.71 0.13
N ASN A 499 20.02 4.63 -0.47
CA ASN A 499 20.13 4.94 -1.89
C ASN A 499 20.50 6.42 -2.00
N TYR A 500 21.76 6.72 -2.29
CA TYR A 500 22.28 8.08 -2.21
C TYR A 500 21.50 9.03 -3.13
N HIS A 501 21.25 8.63 -4.38
CA HIS A 501 20.60 9.52 -5.34
C HIS A 501 19.19 9.92 -4.91
N ARG A 502 18.40 9.01 -4.34
CA ARG A 502 17.02 9.32 -3.90
C ARG A 502 17.00 10.24 -2.69
N PHE A 503 17.89 10.01 -1.74
CA PHE A 503 18.02 10.85 -0.57
C PHE A 503 18.54 12.24 -0.97
N HIS A 504 19.51 12.32 -1.89
CA HIS A 504 19.94 13.58 -2.48
C HIS A 504 18.77 14.34 -3.15
N ASP A 505 17.96 13.65 -3.97
CA ASP A 505 16.80 14.27 -4.63
C ASP A 505 15.85 14.93 -3.61
N ALA A 506 15.62 14.30 -2.46
CA ALA A 506 14.73 14.82 -1.43
C ALA A 506 15.18 16.19 -0.87
N HIS A 507 16.50 16.43 -0.76
CA HIS A 507 17.09 17.68 -0.27
C HIS A 507 17.33 18.72 -1.37
N HIS A 508 17.78 18.28 -2.55
CA HIS A 508 18.32 19.18 -3.58
C HIS A 508 17.46 19.27 -4.84
N GLY A 509 16.40 18.48 -4.94
CA GLY A 509 15.62 18.35 -6.16
C GLY A 509 16.24 17.37 -7.14
N THR A 510 15.53 17.04 -8.22
CA THR A 510 16.01 16.09 -9.24
C THR A 510 16.82 16.77 -10.35
N VAL A 511 16.70 18.10 -10.47
CA VAL A 511 17.38 18.88 -11.51
C VAL A 511 18.77 19.37 -11.09
N THR A 512 19.06 19.37 -9.80
CA THR A 512 20.38 19.70 -9.27
C THR A 512 21.34 18.55 -9.54
N GLU A 513 22.47 18.86 -10.17
CA GLU A 513 23.52 17.89 -10.47
C GLU A 513 24.08 17.28 -9.17
N ARG A 514 24.35 15.97 -9.21
CA ARG A 514 24.91 15.23 -8.08
C ARG A 514 26.43 15.26 -8.20
N SER A 515 27.11 15.69 -7.14
CA SER A 515 28.57 15.69 -7.07
C SER A 515 29.18 14.28 -7.03
N LEU A 516 28.43 13.30 -6.52
CA LEU A 516 28.88 11.91 -6.38
C LEU A 516 28.15 10.99 -7.35
N LEU A 517 28.91 10.13 -8.02
CA LEU A 517 28.38 9.06 -8.84
C LEU A 517 28.14 7.81 -7.99
N ASP A 518 26.86 7.43 -7.82
CA ASP A 518 26.47 6.22 -7.10
C ASP A 518 26.80 4.98 -7.94
N ARG A 519 27.86 4.27 -7.54
CA ARG A 519 28.33 3.03 -8.18
C ARG A 519 27.62 1.79 -7.64
N GLY A 520 26.56 1.97 -6.86
CA GLY A 520 25.81 0.88 -6.24
C GLY A 520 26.55 0.21 -5.07
N PRO A 521 26.12 -0.98 -4.64
CA PRO A 521 26.70 -1.63 -3.47
C PRO A 521 28.14 -2.11 -3.70
N PRO A 522 28.99 -2.11 -2.65
CA PRO A 522 30.34 -2.66 -2.75
C PRO A 522 30.32 -4.19 -2.94
N PRO A 523 31.45 -4.83 -3.29
CA PRO A 523 31.54 -6.28 -3.43
C PRO A 523 31.03 -7.03 -2.19
N ALA A 524 30.48 -8.23 -2.38
CA ALA A 524 30.01 -9.07 -1.27
C ALA A 524 31.13 -9.33 -0.26
N HIS A 525 30.79 -9.33 1.04
CA HIS A 525 31.75 -9.45 2.14
C HIS A 525 32.92 -8.45 2.07
N PHE A 526 32.75 -7.31 1.37
CA PHE A 526 33.82 -6.35 1.07
C PHE A 526 35.05 -6.97 0.39
N ASN A 527 34.90 -8.17 -0.21
CA ASN A 527 35.96 -9.04 -0.71
C ASN A 527 37.01 -9.49 0.35
N TYR A 528 36.72 -9.42 1.65
CA TYR A 528 37.65 -9.90 2.70
C TYR A 528 37.98 -11.41 2.62
N THR A 529 37.23 -12.17 1.83
CA THR A 529 37.53 -13.59 1.53
C THR A 529 38.70 -13.77 0.57
N THR A 530 39.00 -12.77 -0.27
CA THR A 530 40.04 -12.83 -1.31
C THR A 530 41.11 -11.76 -1.14
N ARG A 531 40.83 -10.72 -0.35
CA ARG A 531 41.67 -9.53 -0.17
C ARG A 531 41.81 -9.23 1.33
N ARG A 532 42.91 -8.57 1.71
CA ARG A 532 43.13 -8.18 3.12
C ARG A 532 42.46 -6.86 3.47
N GLN A 533 42.34 -5.98 2.50
CA GLN A 533 41.85 -4.61 2.67
C GLN A 533 40.84 -4.28 1.56
N LEU A 534 39.81 -3.52 1.90
CA LEU A 534 38.77 -3.08 0.99
C LEU A 534 39.32 -2.12 -0.06
N GLY A 535 40.28 -1.26 0.28
CA GLY A 535 40.95 -0.33 -0.64
C GLY A 535 41.58 -1.02 -1.85
N GLN A 536 41.94 -2.30 -1.76
CA GLN A 536 42.49 -3.06 -2.87
C GLN A 536 41.49 -3.23 -4.03
N ASN A 537 40.19 -2.98 -3.79
CA ASN A 537 39.11 -3.02 -4.78
C ASN A 537 38.99 -1.78 -5.65
N TYR A 538 39.66 -0.69 -5.29
CA TYR A 538 39.47 0.60 -5.93
C TYR A 538 40.82 1.18 -6.38
N GLN A 539 40.85 1.76 -7.58
CA GLN A 539 42.04 2.45 -8.12
C GLN A 539 42.14 3.89 -7.58
N GLU A 540 40.99 4.47 -7.25
CA GLU A 540 40.84 5.83 -6.72
C GLU A 540 40.05 5.76 -5.42
N ASP A 541 40.16 6.81 -4.62
CA ASP A 541 39.42 6.92 -3.37
C ASP A 541 37.91 6.93 -3.63
N THR A 542 37.17 6.22 -2.79
CA THR A 542 35.73 6.03 -2.97
C THR A 542 35.01 6.16 -1.64
N TYR A 543 33.89 6.87 -1.62
CA TYR A 543 33.05 6.87 -0.43
C TYR A 543 32.26 5.56 -0.30
N LEU A 544 32.08 5.12 0.93
CA LEU A 544 31.16 4.05 1.29
C LEU A 544 30.19 4.58 2.35
N ALA A 545 28.93 4.74 1.96
CA ALA A 545 27.85 5.08 2.88
C ALA A 545 27.14 3.82 3.38
N VAL A 546 27.11 3.63 4.69
CA VAL A 546 26.45 2.50 5.35
C VAL A 546 25.38 3.04 6.29
N ALA A 547 24.12 2.81 5.95
CA ALA A 547 23.02 3.08 6.87
C ALA A 547 22.80 1.93 7.85
N ARG A 548 22.24 2.20 9.03
CA ARG A 548 21.88 1.20 10.04
C ARG A 548 21.04 0.06 9.46
N LEU A 549 20.09 0.39 8.57
CA LEU A 549 19.31 -0.61 7.85
C LEU A 549 20.20 -1.66 7.17
N GLY A 550 21.28 -1.22 6.52
CA GLY A 550 22.23 -2.07 5.82
C GLY A 550 22.88 -3.11 6.72
N ARG A 551 23.18 -2.73 7.97
CA ARG A 551 23.77 -3.61 8.99
C ARG A 551 22.76 -4.62 9.55
N VAL A 552 21.49 -4.25 9.65
CA VAL A 552 20.48 -5.07 10.37
C VAL A 552 19.56 -5.89 9.47
N VAL A 553 19.43 -5.57 8.18
CA VAL A 553 18.44 -6.19 7.29
C VAL A 553 18.60 -7.71 7.20
N TYR A 554 19.81 -8.21 6.93
CA TYR A 554 20.07 -9.64 6.84
C TYR A 554 19.82 -10.39 8.15
N PRO A 555 20.44 -10.00 9.29
CA PRO A 555 20.25 -10.73 10.55
C PRO A 555 18.84 -10.67 11.11
N LYS A 556 18.08 -9.61 10.81
CA LYS A 556 16.71 -9.46 11.32
C LYS A 556 15.67 -10.09 10.40
N THR A 557 15.82 -9.99 9.08
CA THR A 557 14.82 -10.47 8.11
C THR A 557 15.08 -11.91 7.67
N PHE A 558 16.33 -12.33 7.63
CA PHE A 558 16.74 -13.64 7.11
C PHE A 558 17.71 -14.41 8.05
N PRO A 559 17.39 -14.55 9.36
CA PRO A 559 18.30 -15.12 10.37
C PRO A 559 18.84 -16.52 10.02
N ASP A 560 18.00 -17.34 9.38
CA ASP A 560 18.28 -18.75 9.07
C ASP A 560 18.97 -18.94 7.70
N TYR A 561 19.16 -17.86 6.93
CA TYR A 561 19.69 -17.90 5.56
C TYR A 561 21.08 -17.26 5.46
N ARG A 562 21.90 -17.42 6.49
CA ARG A 562 23.21 -16.74 6.62
C ARG A 562 24.14 -16.96 5.43
N ARG A 563 24.07 -18.12 4.78
CA ARG A 563 24.89 -18.45 3.60
C ARG A 563 24.63 -17.53 2.39
N PHE A 564 23.47 -16.88 2.34
CA PHE A 564 23.08 -15.96 1.26
C PHE A 564 23.24 -14.49 1.65
N TRP A 565 23.77 -14.21 2.84
CA TRP A 565 23.99 -12.84 3.26
C TRP A 565 25.16 -12.24 2.50
N ARG A 566 24.90 -11.17 1.74
CA ARG A 566 25.94 -10.42 1.07
C ARG A 566 26.90 -9.75 2.05
N PHE A 567 26.40 -9.37 3.22
CA PHE A 567 27.18 -8.75 4.30
C PHE A 567 26.78 -9.35 5.65
N THR A 568 27.77 -9.67 6.47
CA THR A 568 27.62 -10.23 7.81
C THR A 568 28.08 -9.22 8.87
N PRO A 569 27.64 -9.36 10.13
CA PRO A 569 28.17 -8.53 11.23
C PRO A 569 29.70 -8.53 11.32
N ARG A 570 30.34 -9.67 11.05
CA ARG A 570 31.81 -9.81 11.07
C ARG A 570 32.48 -9.02 9.95
N ASP A 571 31.84 -8.88 8.79
CA ASP A 571 32.36 -8.09 7.68
C ASP A 571 32.42 -6.61 8.07
N PHE A 572 31.38 -6.12 8.74
CA PHE A 572 31.36 -4.77 9.30
C PHE A 572 32.41 -4.59 10.40
N ASP A 573 32.59 -5.55 11.32
CA ASP A 573 33.67 -5.48 12.33
C ASP A 573 35.07 -5.45 11.68
N SER A 574 35.22 -6.05 10.49
CA SER A 574 36.47 -6.05 9.73
C SER A 574 36.67 -4.71 9.02
N LEU A 575 35.59 -4.14 8.47
CA LEU A 575 35.57 -2.80 7.89
C LEU A 575 36.06 -1.73 8.88
N GLU A 576 35.59 -1.75 10.13
CA GLU A 576 36.02 -0.78 11.16
C GLU A 576 37.51 -0.92 11.57
N ARG A 577 38.17 -2.01 11.18
CA ARG A 577 39.60 -2.28 11.49
C ARG A 577 40.48 -2.24 10.24
N ASP A 578 39.90 -1.94 9.09
CA ASP A 578 40.61 -1.91 7.83
C ASP A 578 41.43 -0.62 7.72
N GLU A 579 42.75 -0.75 7.59
CA GLU A 579 43.67 0.38 7.54
C GLU A 579 43.47 1.29 6.31
N THR A 580 42.77 0.81 5.27
CA THR A 580 42.43 1.61 4.08
C THR A 580 41.08 2.32 4.21
N VAL A 581 40.42 2.23 5.36
CA VAL A 581 39.07 2.73 5.57
C VAL A 581 39.06 3.73 6.71
N SER A 582 38.80 4.99 6.38
CA SER A 582 38.68 6.07 7.35
C SER A 582 37.23 6.47 7.52
N ARG A 583 36.70 6.42 8.75
CA ARG A 583 35.34 6.92 9.04
C ARG A 583 35.37 8.44 9.12
N VAL A 584 34.69 9.09 8.17
CA VAL A 584 34.70 10.56 8.02
C VAL A 584 33.44 11.22 8.58
N TYR A 585 32.34 10.47 8.71
CA TYR A 585 31.10 10.92 9.33
C TYR A 585 30.37 9.76 10.01
N ASP A 586 29.72 10.04 11.14
CA ASP A 586 28.88 9.12 11.90
C ASP A 586 27.87 9.93 12.72
N ASN A 587 26.59 9.62 12.57
CA ASN A 587 25.51 10.15 13.41
C ASN A 587 24.60 9.04 14.00
N GLY A 588 25.11 7.81 14.06
CA GLY A 588 24.48 6.62 14.63
C GLY A 588 23.65 5.79 13.66
N ASP A 589 23.04 6.42 12.66
CA ASP A 589 22.19 5.75 11.66
C ASP A 589 22.73 5.82 10.23
N TYR A 590 23.69 6.71 10.00
CA TYR A 590 24.42 6.87 8.76
C TYR A 590 25.92 7.00 9.05
N ASP A 591 26.69 6.04 8.55
CA ASP A 591 28.15 6.06 8.56
C ASP A 591 28.66 6.38 7.16
N LEU A 592 29.57 7.35 7.03
CA LEU A 592 30.34 7.58 5.82
C LEU A 592 31.80 7.23 6.04
N TYR A 593 32.31 6.37 5.16
CA TYR A 593 33.71 5.99 5.12
C TYR A 593 34.36 6.52 3.84
N LEU A 594 35.58 7.04 3.94
CA LEU A 594 36.48 7.21 2.83
C LEU A 594 37.34 5.95 2.71
N VAL A 595 37.25 5.26 1.58
CA VAL A 595 38.07 4.09 1.27
C VAL A 595 39.20 4.53 0.36
N GLU A 596 40.44 4.40 0.84
CA GLU A 596 41.64 4.75 0.09
C GLU A 596 41.96 3.71 -0.98
N GLY A 597 42.00 4.13 -2.25
CA GLY A 597 42.24 3.25 -3.38
C GLY A 597 43.69 2.77 -3.43
N THR A 598 43.92 1.45 -3.33
CA THR A 598 45.28 0.86 -3.38
C THR A 598 45.47 -0.12 -4.54
N ALA A 599 44.46 -0.29 -5.40
CA ALA A 599 44.56 -1.17 -6.55
C ALA A 599 45.54 -0.62 -7.59
N SER A 600 46.64 -1.33 -7.84
CA SER A 600 47.53 -0.99 -8.96
C SER A 600 46.84 -1.30 -10.32
N PRO A 601 47.07 -0.48 -11.37
CA PRO A 601 46.43 -0.65 -12.68
C PRO A 601 46.72 -1.99 -13.40
N THR A 602 47.61 -2.83 -12.86
CA THR A 602 48.03 -4.11 -13.44
C THR A 602 47.24 -5.34 -12.92
N ASN A 603 46.34 -5.19 -11.95
CA ASN A 603 45.62 -6.32 -11.30
C ASN A 603 44.22 -6.63 -11.86
N THR A 604 43.81 -6.01 -12.97
CA THR A 604 42.44 -6.10 -13.53
C THR A 604 42.24 -7.20 -14.58
N THR A 605 43.01 -8.28 -14.55
CA THR A 605 42.72 -9.48 -15.36
C THR A 605 42.30 -10.63 -14.45
N THR A 606 41.06 -10.56 -13.96
CA THR A 606 40.14 -11.70 -13.71
C THR A 606 39.03 -11.26 -12.78
N GLN A 607 37.97 -10.66 -13.32
CA GLN A 607 36.62 -10.78 -12.79
C GLN A 607 35.67 -10.40 -13.91
N ASN A 608 35.46 -11.36 -14.82
CA ASN A 608 34.26 -11.35 -15.64
C ASN A 608 33.08 -11.66 -14.73
N ASP A 609 32.03 -10.89 -14.93
CA ASP A 609 30.71 -11.03 -14.36
C ASP A 609 30.25 -12.50 -14.40
N ALA A 610 30.07 -13.07 -13.21
CA ALA A 610 29.21 -14.21 -13.00
C ALA A 610 28.03 -13.73 -12.14
N SER A 611 27.00 -13.27 -12.85
CA SER A 611 25.60 -13.36 -12.43
C SER A 611 24.99 -14.58 -13.15
N PRO A 612 23.85 -15.14 -12.72
CA PRO A 612 22.72 -14.48 -12.05
C PRO A 612 22.93 -14.19 -10.57
#